data_AF-F4R441-F1
#
_entry.id   AF-F4R441-F1
#
_cell.length_a   1.000
_cell.length_b   1.000
_cell.length_c   1.000
_cell.angle_alpha   90.00
_cell.angle_beta   90.00
_cell.angle_gamma   90.00
#
_symmetry.space_group_name_H-M   'P 1'
#
loop_
_entity.id
_entity.type
_entity.pdbx_description
1 polymer ?
#
loop_
_entity_poly.entity_id
_entity_poly.type
_entity_poly.pdbx_seq_one_letter_code
_entity_poly.pdbx_strand_id
1 'polypeptide(L)'
;MLHVFPKTSLLLIFLWLHCLKALDNKFYCNSGFKRDTDTNAVCLLKHSVLPGSAMYNCAYSSCWYNGSKWSPMSGCQLIGSLDKGISNQKCTIYEYNEKKYNIACTNAGGTSYTCPYTASTVPAILCTDCAYVRSRDP
;
A
#
# COMPACT_ATOMS: atom_id res chain seq x y z
N MET A 1 -11.76 -22.75 -57.86
CA MET A 1 -12.17 -23.40 -56.59
C MET A 1 -11.05 -23.22 -55.57
N LEU A 2 -11.05 -22.15 -54.79
CA LEU A 2 -10.15 -21.96 -53.65
C LEU A 2 -10.95 -21.29 -52.52
N HIS A 3 -11.76 -22.09 -51.82
CA HIS A 3 -12.64 -21.63 -50.73
C HIS A 3 -12.48 -22.55 -49.50
N VAL A 4 -11.25 -22.76 -49.02
CA VAL A 4 -11.03 -23.63 -47.86
C VAL A 4 -9.96 -23.09 -46.90
N PHE A 5 -9.88 -21.80 -46.59
CA PHE A 5 -9.01 -21.36 -45.47
C PHE A 5 -9.48 -20.08 -44.76
N PRO A 6 -10.45 -20.15 -43.81
CA PRO A 6 -10.44 -19.17 -42.73
C PRO A 6 -10.61 -19.76 -41.31
N LYS A 7 -10.59 -21.08 -41.12
CA LYS A 7 -10.87 -21.69 -39.80
C LYS A 7 -9.62 -21.97 -38.94
N THR A 8 -8.46 -22.25 -39.54
CA THR A 8 -7.23 -22.55 -38.79
C THR A 8 -6.51 -21.28 -38.30
N SER A 9 -6.70 -20.14 -38.95
CA SER A 9 -6.05 -18.87 -38.55
C SER A 9 -6.64 -18.27 -37.27
N LEU A 10 -7.93 -18.48 -36.98
CA LEU A 10 -8.59 -17.94 -35.78
C LEU A 10 -8.06 -18.59 -34.49
N LEU A 11 -7.74 -19.89 -34.52
CA LEU A 11 -7.24 -20.66 -33.37
C LEU A 11 -5.84 -20.19 -32.91
N LEU A 12 -5.00 -19.72 -33.83
CA LEU A 12 -3.65 -19.22 -33.52
C LEU A 12 -3.68 -17.87 -32.79
N ILE A 13 -4.70 -17.02 -33.04
CA ILE A 13 -4.85 -15.72 -32.38
C ILE A 13 -5.27 -15.89 -30.91
N PHE A 14 -6.14 -16.85 -30.60
CA PHE A 14 -6.52 -17.15 -29.20
C PHE A 14 -5.34 -17.71 -28.39
N LEU A 15 -4.44 -18.48 -29.01
CA LEU A 15 -3.25 -18.98 -28.33
C LEU A 15 -2.28 -17.87 -27.89
N TRP A 16 -2.28 -16.73 -28.61
CA TRP A 16 -1.42 -15.58 -28.30
C TRP A 16 -2.00 -14.64 -27.23
N LEU A 17 -3.30 -14.70 -26.96
CA LEU A 17 -3.96 -13.87 -25.95
C LEU A 17 -3.81 -14.41 -24.51
N HIS A 18 -3.29 -15.63 -24.32
CA HIS A 18 -3.06 -16.21 -22.99
C HIS A 18 -1.89 -15.59 -22.20
N CYS A 19 -1.09 -14.71 -22.83
CA CYS A 19 0.06 -14.07 -22.19
C CYS A 19 -0.24 -12.70 -21.57
N LEU A 20 -1.49 -12.20 -21.61
CA LEU A 20 -1.91 -11.05 -20.83
C LEU A 20 -2.04 -11.45 -19.35
N LYS A 21 -0.89 -11.65 -18.68
CA LYS A 21 -0.84 -11.51 -17.22
C LYS A 21 -1.24 -10.07 -16.92
N ALA A 22 -2.50 -9.86 -16.53
CA ALA A 22 -2.91 -8.61 -15.92
C ALA A 22 -1.90 -8.32 -14.80
N LEU A 23 -1.18 -7.21 -14.94
CA LEU A 23 -0.22 -6.77 -13.94
C LEU A 23 -1.00 -6.68 -12.62
N ASP A 24 -0.71 -7.58 -11.67
CA ASP A 24 -1.36 -7.60 -10.38
C ASP A 24 -0.84 -6.38 -9.62
N ASN A 25 -1.52 -5.25 -9.79
CA ASN A 25 -1.15 -3.93 -9.28
C ASN A 25 -1.41 -3.83 -7.78
N LYS A 26 -0.92 -4.80 -7.01
CA LYS A 26 -1.07 -4.89 -5.55
C LYS A 26 0.10 -4.18 -4.88
N PHE A 27 -0.23 -3.09 -4.20
CA PHE A 27 0.72 -2.25 -3.48
C PHE A 27 0.51 -2.40 -1.98
N TYR A 28 1.41 -3.11 -1.30
CA TYR A 28 1.44 -3.18 0.15
C TYR A 28 2.17 -1.95 0.68
N CYS A 29 1.42 -1.01 1.25
CA CYS A 29 1.90 0.27 1.76
C CYS A 29 2.71 0.09 3.04
N ASN A 30 3.86 -0.56 2.95
CA ASN A 30 4.64 -1.05 4.09
C ASN A 30 5.53 0.03 4.73
N SER A 31 5.84 1.10 4.00
CA SER A 31 6.56 2.26 4.54
C SER A 31 5.62 3.34 5.06
N GLY A 32 4.36 3.34 4.62
CA GLY A 32 3.37 4.30 5.10
C GLY A 32 2.11 4.33 4.27
N PHE A 33 1.04 4.78 4.89
CA PHE A 33 -0.27 4.99 4.26
C PHE A 33 -0.91 6.24 4.85
N LYS A 34 -1.50 7.07 3.98
CA LYS A 34 -2.24 8.25 4.39
C LYS A 34 -3.46 8.44 3.49
N ARG A 35 -4.62 8.72 4.09
CA ARG A 35 -5.75 9.30 3.36
C ARG A 35 -5.47 10.77 3.09
N ASP A 36 -5.41 11.16 1.82
CA ASP A 36 -5.13 12.55 1.42
C ASP A 36 -6.44 13.33 1.24
N THR A 37 -7.41 12.74 0.54
CA THR A 37 -8.76 13.28 0.36
C THR A 37 -9.79 12.16 0.54
N ASP A 38 -11.08 12.46 0.34
CA ASP A 38 -12.11 11.43 0.43
C ASP A 38 -11.97 10.32 -0.63
N THR A 39 -11.38 10.66 -1.77
CA THR A 39 -11.23 9.77 -2.93
C THR A 39 -9.81 9.29 -3.14
N ASN A 40 -8.80 9.98 -2.60
CA ASN A 40 -7.38 9.66 -2.83
C ASN A 40 -6.65 9.29 -1.54
N ALA A 41 -5.70 8.37 -1.69
CA ALA A 41 -4.75 7.97 -0.68
C ALA A 41 -3.32 7.98 -1.23
N VAL A 42 -2.37 8.08 -0.32
CA VAL A 42 -0.94 7.97 -0.59
C VAL A 42 -0.43 6.67 0.02
N CYS A 43 0.24 5.88 -0.80
CA CYS A 43 0.88 4.63 -0.43
C CYS A 43 2.39 4.78 -0.56
N LEU A 44 3.11 4.55 0.53
CA LEU A 44 4.56 4.57 0.56
C LEU A 44 5.08 3.13 0.64
N LEU A 45 5.89 2.74 -0.32
CA LEU A 45 6.54 1.43 -0.36
C LEU A 45 8.04 1.59 -0.12
N LYS A 46 8.58 0.75 0.75
CA LYS A 46 10.02 0.60 0.92
C LYS A 46 10.46 -0.64 0.16
N HIS A 47 11.27 -0.44 -0.88
CA HIS A 47 11.83 -1.54 -1.65
C HIS A 47 13.08 -2.09 -0.96
N SER A 48 13.25 -3.41 -0.97
CA SER A 48 14.46 -4.04 -0.40
C SER A 48 15.73 -3.76 -1.21
N VAL A 49 15.58 -3.38 -2.49
CA VAL A 49 16.70 -3.28 -3.45
C VAL A 49 17.14 -1.83 -3.69
N LEU A 50 16.22 -0.86 -3.61
CA LEU A 50 16.51 0.54 -3.88
C LEU A 50 16.49 1.35 -2.58
N PRO A 51 17.46 2.26 -2.37
CA PRO A 51 17.42 3.17 -1.24
C PRO A 51 16.22 4.12 -1.37
N GLY A 52 15.52 4.33 -0.26
CA GLY A 52 14.38 5.25 -0.17
C GLY A 52 13.00 4.58 -0.21
N SER A 53 11.97 5.41 -0.25
CA SER A 53 10.58 4.98 -0.39
C SER A 53 10.00 5.47 -1.72
N ALA A 54 9.27 4.61 -2.40
CA ALA A 54 8.48 4.97 -3.58
C ALA A 54 7.09 5.43 -3.14
N MET A 55 6.59 6.51 -3.74
CA MET A 55 5.28 7.07 -3.45
C MET A 55 4.31 6.77 -4.60
N TYR A 56 3.11 6.35 -4.23
CA TYR A 56 2.03 6.07 -5.15
C TYR A 56 0.76 6.79 -4.70
N ASN A 57 0.08 7.43 -5.65
CA ASN A 57 -1.25 7.95 -5.44
C ASN A 57 -2.25 6.86 -5.82
N CYS A 58 -3.13 6.52 -4.89
CA CYS A 58 -4.10 5.45 -5.05
C CYS A 58 -5.53 5.95 -4.87
N ALA A 59 -6.48 5.32 -5.54
CA ALA A 59 -7.89 5.52 -5.19
C ALA A 59 -8.12 4.96 -3.78
N TYR A 60 -8.62 5.78 -2.86
CA TYR A 60 -8.82 5.37 -1.47
C TYR A 60 -9.81 4.19 -1.32
N SER A 61 -10.78 4.11 -2.23
CA SER A 61 -11.70 2.97 -2.34
C SER A 61 -10.97 1.63 -2.55
N SER A 62 -9.84 1.66 -3.25
CA SER A 62 -9.01 0.48 -3.57
C SER A 62 -8.09 0.00 -2.44
N CYS A 63 -8.05 0.71 -1.31
CA CYS A 63 -7.10 0.46 -0.23
C CYS A 63 -7.78 -0.20 0.98
N TRP A 64 -7.29 -1.34 1.46
CA TRP A 64 -7.83 -2.01 2.64
C TRP A 64 -6.80 -2.91 3.33
N TYR A 65 -7.04 -3.17 4.61
CA TYR A 65 -6.44 -4.28 5.35
C TYR A 65 -7.57 -5.18 5.82
N ASN A 66 -7.67 -6.40 5.28
CA ASN A 66 -8.74 -7.37 5.62
C ASN A 66 -10.15 -6.74 5.64
N GLY A 67 -10.49 -5.95 4.63
CA GLY A 67 -11.79 -5.27 4.50
C GLY A 67 -11.93 -3.97 5.31
N SER A 68 -10.94 -3.59 6.12
CA SER A 68 -10.93 -2.36 6.92
C SER A 68 -10.11 -1.25 6.27
N LYS A 69 -10.48 0.02 6.52
CA LYS A 69 -9.73 1.22 6.09
C LYS A 69 -8.68 1.69 7.12
N TRP A 70 -8.24 0.78 7.97
CA TRP A 70 -7.26 1.00 9.02
C TRP A 70 -6.43 -0.25 9.22
N SER A 71 -5.22 -0.08 9.73
CA SER A 71 -4.26 -1.14 10.06
C SER A 71 -4.27 -1.41 11.57
N PRO A 72 -4.44 -2.67 12.04
CA PRO A 72 -4.33 -3.02 13.45
C PRO A 72 -2.88 -2.96 13.90
N MET A 73 -2.54 -2.16 14.91
CA MET A 73 -1.19 -2.13 15.47
C MET A 73 -1.25 -2.33 16.99
N SER A 74 -0.48 -3.27 17.51
CA SER A 74 -0.37 -3.55 18.95
C SER A 74 0.90 -2.98 19.56
N GLY A 75 0.89 -2.81 20.90
CA GLY A 75 2.07 -2.34 21.63
C GLY A 75 2.41 -0.89 21.38
N CYS A 76 1.43 -0.09 20.94
CA CYS A 76 1.63 1.31 20.58
C CYS A 76 1.61 2.21 21.82
N GLN A 77 2.57 3.12 21.89
CA GLN A 77 2.71 4.09 22.97
C GLN A 77 2.31 5.49 22.48
N LEU A 78 1.54 6.23 23.28
CA LEU A 78 1.13 7.60 22.96
C LEU A 78 2.36 8.53 22.81
N ILE A 79 2.44 9.26 21.69
CA ILE A 79 3.54 10.19 21.44
C ILE A 79 3.42 11.39 22.39
N GLY A 80 4.53 11.75 23.04
CA GLY A 80 4.60 12.89 23.97
C GLY A 80 4.14 12.59 25.40
N SER A 81 3.63 11.39 25.68
CA SER A 81 3.23 11.01 27.03
C SER A 81 4.43 10.65 27.93
N LEU A 82 4.38 11.12 29.18
CA LEU A 82 5.28 10.64 30.23
C LEU A 82 4.95 9.21 30.64
N ASP A 83 3.66 8.86 30.59
CA ASP A 83 3.20 7.49 30.78
C ASP A 83 3.71 6.60 29.62
N LYS A 84 4.26 5.45 30.00
CA LYS A 84 4.79 4.43 29.08
C LYS A 84 3.80 3.31 28.83
N GLY A 85 2.53 3.50 29.20
CA GLY A 85 1.42 2.62 28.87
C GLY A 85 1.36 2.31 27.37
N ILE A 86 1.09 1.04 27.08
CA ILE A 86 0.94 0.52 25.72
C ILE A 86 -0.52 0.20 25.43
N SER A 87 -0.89 0.30 24.16
CA SER A 87 -2.27 0.12 23.72
C SER A 87 -2.32 -0.47 22.31
N ASN A 88 -3.48 -1.03 21.95
CA ASN A 88 -3.77 -1.47 20.60
C ASN A 88 -4.49 -0.36 19.85
N GLN A 89 -4.05 -0.08 18.63
CA GLN A 89 -4.51 1.03 17.81
C GLN A 89 -5.06 0.54 16.47
N LYS A 90 -6.02 1.30 15.97
CA LYS A 90 -6.58 1.17 14.61
C LYS A 90 -6.09 2.34 13.80
N CYS A 91 -4.97 2.16 13.12
CA CYS A 91 -4.23 3.23 12.45
C CYS A 91 -4.83 3.55 11.08
N THR A 92 -5.39 4.74 10.92
CA THR A 92 -5.90 5.24 9.63
C THR A 92 -4.82 5.94 8.81
N ILE A 93 -3.76 6.39 9.49
CA ILE A 93 -2.54 6.94 8.88
C ILE A 93 -1.37 6.27 9.58
N TYR A 94 -0.32 5.92 8.85
CA TYR A 94 0.92 5.50 9.45
C TYR A 94 2.12 5.76 8.54
N GLU A 95 3.30 5.90 9.13
CA GLU A 95 4.56 6.13 8.41
C GLU A 95 5.74 5.53 9.18
N TYR A 96 6.66 4.92 8.45
CA TYR A 96 7.86 4.31 8.99
C TYR A 96 8.95 5.34 9.24
N ASN A 97 9.37 5.44 10.49
CA ASN A 97 10.48 6.27 10.91
C ASN A 97 11.77 5.45 10.89
N GLU A 98 12.57 5.62 9.84
CA GLU A 98 13.83 4.86 9.68
C GLU A 98 14.82 5.11 10.82
N LYS A 99 14.88 6.35 11.34
CA LYS A 99 15.84 6.74 12.39
C LYS A 99 15.51 6.10 13.73
N LYS A 100 14.22 5.94 14.04
CA LYS A 100 13.73 5.38 15.31
C LYS A 100 13.34 3.91 15.20
N TYR A 101 13.40 3.34 14.00
CA TYR A 101 13.05 1.95 13.72
C TYR A 101 11.66 1.56 14.21
N ASN A 102 10.68 2.43 13.98
CA ASN A 102 9.30 2.26 14.43
C ASN A 102 8.29 2.87 13.45
N ILE A 103 7.01 2.59 13.66
CA ILE A 103 5.91 3.19 12.90
C ILE A 103 5.27 4.31 13.73
N ALA A 104 5.18 5.50 13.16
CA ALA A 104 4.28 6.54 13.65
C ALA A 104 2.88 6.24 13.12
N CYS A 105 1.92 5.99 14.00
CA CYS A 105 0.53 5.69 13.66
C CYS A 105 -0.37 6.83 14.14
N THR A 106 -1.40 7.18 13.38
CA THR A 106 -2.47 8.07 13.84
C THR A 106 -3.81 7.37 13.65
N ASN A 107 -4.63 7.36 14.70
CA ASN A 107 -5.95 6.77 14.68
C ASN A 107 -7.00 7.75 14.12
N ALA A 108 -8.24 7.28 13.96
CA ALA A 108 -9.33 8.09 13.42
C ALA A 108 -9.69 9.33 14.29
N GLY A 109 -9.32 9.32 15.57
CA GLY A 109 -9.49 10.45 16.48
C GLY A 109 -8.40 11.51 16.36
N GLY A 110 -7.42 11.34 15.46
CA GLY A 110 -6.30 12.25 15.28
C GLY A 110 -5.17 12.10 16.29
N THR A 111 -5.23 11.09 17.17
CA THR A 111 -4.20 10.85 18.18
C THR A 111 -3.08 9.99 17.61
N SER A 112 -1.83 10.43 17.81
CA SER A 112 -0.64 9.75 17.27
C SER A 112 0.10 8.91 18.30
N TYR A 113 0.54 7.73 17.87
CA TYR A 113 1.24 6.73 18.65
C TYR A 113 2.50 6.27 17.94
N THR A 114 3.49 5.85 18.71
CA THR A 114 4.64 5.11 18.21
C THR A 114 4.38 3.62 18.41
N CYS A 115 4.49 2.82 17.36
CA CYS A 115 4.25 1.38 17.41
C CYS A 115 5.54 0.60 17.06
N PRO A 116 5.81 -0.56 17.68
CA PRO A 116 7.05 -1.33 17.53
C PRO A 116 7.06 -2.19 16.25
N TYR A 117 6.59 -1.64 15.15
CA TYR A 117 6.61 -2.27 13.83
C TYR A 117 7.70 -1.65 12.96
N THR A 118 8.13 -2.39 11.95
CA THR A 118 9.06 -1.95 10.93
C THR A 118 8.37 -1.97 9.57
N ALA A 119 9.04 -1.46 8.53
CA ALA A 119 8.55 -1.58 7.17
C ALA A 119 8.40 -3.05 6.69
N SER A 120 8.97 -4.04 7.38
CA SER A 120 8.82 -5.46 7.04
C SER A 120 7.76 -6.19 7.87
N THR A 121 7.39 -5.66 9.05
CA THR A 121 6.47 -6.33 9.98
C THR A 121 5.13 -5.63 10.12
N VAL A 122 4.99 -4.40 9.61
CA VAL A 122 3.73 -3.66 9.71
C VAL A 122 2.60 -4.40 8.98
N PRO A 123 1.38 -4.47 9.55
CA PRO A 123 0.20 -4.97 8.86
C PRO A 123 -0.26 -3.96 7.79
N ALA A 124 0.46 -3.95 6.67
CA ALA A 124 0.33 -2.95 5.63
C ALA A 124 -1.05 -2.97 4.96
N ILE A 125 -1.62 -1.79 4.75
CA ILE A 125 -2.78 -1.62 3.88
C ILE A 125 -2.36 -1.99 2.45
N LEU A 126 -3.20 -2.80 1.80
CA LEU A 126 -3.07 -3.16 0.39
C LEU A 126 -3.92 -2.20 -0.44
N CYS A 127 -3.33 -1.58 -1.45
CA CYS A 127 -4.03 -0.82 -2.47
C CYS A 127 -3.91 -1.51 -3.84
N THR A 128 -4.96 -1.46 -4.66
CA THR A 128 -4.98 -2.12 -5.99
C THR A 128 -5.09 -1.17 -7.18
N ASP A 129 -5.47 0.08 -6.95
CA ASP A 129 -5.60 1.11 -8.00
C ASP A 129 -4.70 2.28 -7.64
N CYS A 130 -3.47 2.25 -8.17
CA CYS A 130 -2.40 3.17 -7.84
C CYS A 130 -1.59 3.58 -9.06
N ALA A 131 -1.14 4.83 -9.05
CA ALA A 131 -0.20 5.39 -10.01
C ALA A 131 1.06 5.88 -9.30
N TYR A 132 2.22 5.55 -9.86
CA TYR A 132 3.51 6.00 -9.35
C TYR A 132 3.62 7.53 -9.43
N VAL A 133 4.10 8.14 -8.35
CA VAL A 133 4.42 9.58 -8.32
C VAL A 133 5.92 9.70 -8.38
N ARG A 134 6.45 10.27 -9.48
CA ARG A 134 7.82 10.76 -9.47
C ARG A 134 7.90 11.83 -8.39
N SER A 135 8.77 11.64 -7.41
CA SER A 135 9.18 12.73 -6.53
C SER A 135 9.58 13.90 -7.42
N ARG A 136 8.84 15.02 -7.33
CA ARG A 136 9.39 16.27 -7.84
C ARG A 136 10.59 16.54 -6.93
N ASP A 137 11.78 16.52 -7.51
CA ASP A 137 12.96 17.01 -6.81
C ASP A 137 12.63 18.42 -6.27
N PRO A 138 12.89 18.70 -4.98
CA PRO A 138 12.69 20.02 -4.40
C PRO A 138 13.56 21.09 -5.07
#